data_AF-A0A1X7UCG2-F1
#
_entry.id   AF-A0A1X7UCG2-F1
#
_cell.length_a   1.000
_cell.length_b   1.000
_cell.length_c   1.000
_cell.angle_alpha   90.00
_cell.angle_beta   90.00
_cell.angle_gamma   90.00
#
_symmetry.space_group_name_H-M   'P 1'
#
loop_
_entity.id
_entity.type
_entity.pdbx_description
1 polymer ?
#
loop_
_entity_poly.entity_id
_entity_poly.type
_entity_poly.pdbx_seq_one_letter_code
_entity_poly.pdbx_strand_id
1 'polypeptide(L)'
;MGQLPAERINPSMVFENVGIDFAGPLYIKYGHVRRPVIIKSYISVFVSLNVKAVHLELVSDMTSEAFIACLRRFVARHGHPNQVLIGDHTRKSI
;
A
#
# COMPACT_ATOMS: atom_id res chain seq x y z
N MET A 1 11.69 17.27 -23.07
CA MET A 1 11.97 16.68 -21.73
C MET A 1 10.71 16.82 -20.90
N GLY A 2 10.15 15.73 -20.38
CA GLY A 2 8.89 15.76 -19.63
C GLY A 2 9.07 16.36 -18.23
N GLN A 3 8.13 17.21 -17.81
CA GLN A 3 8.13 17.81 -16.48
C GLN A 3 7.91 16.74 -15.42
N LEU A 4 8.81 16.64 -14.45
CA LEU A 4 8.63 15.74 -13.31
C LEU A 4 7.67 16.39 -12.29
N PRO A 5 6.82 15.59 -11.60
CA PRO A 5 6.03 16.09 -10.49
C PRO A 5 6.90 16.77 -9.43
N ALA A 6 6.40 17.84 -8.83
CA ALA A 6 7.13 18.62 -7.83
C ALA A 6 7.60 17.77 -6.63
N GLU A 7 6.86 16.71 -6.29
CA GLU A 7 7.21 15.78 -5.21
C GLU A 7 8.54 15.04 -5.50
N ARG A 8 8.94 14.89 -6.77
CA ARG A 8 10.22 14.25 -7.15
C ARG A 8 11.41 15.19 -7.18
N ILE A 9 11.16 16.50 -7.10
CA ILE A 9 12.20 17.53 -7.25
C ILE A 9 12.50 18.17 -5.89
N ASN A 10 11.51 18.27 -5.01
CA ASN A 10 11.66 18.84 -3.68
C ASN A 10 12.05 17.77 -2.65
N PRO A 11 13.20 17.92 -1.95
CA PRO A 11 13.58 17.02 -0.88
C PRO A 11 12.60 17.15 0.28
N SER A 12 12.15 16.00 0.81
CA SER A 12 11.17 15.92 1.87
C SER A 12 11.37 14.63 2.67
N MET A 13 10.68 14.46 3.81
CA MET A 13 10.82 13.26 4.64
C MET A 13 10.32 12.00 3.91
N VAL A 14 10.89 10.85 4.28
CA VAL A 14 10.45 9.56 3.74
C VAL A 14 8.98 9.35 4.10
N PHE A 15 8.16 8.96 3.12
CA PHE A 15 6.72 8.73 3.27
C PHE A 15 5.87 9.99 3.56
N GLU A 16 6.40 11.18 3.28
CA GLU A 16 5.60 12.41 3.35
C GLU A 16 4.58 12.51 2.22
N ASN A 17 4.98 12.14 1.00
CA ASN A 17 4.10 11.98 -0.16
C ASN A 17 4.11 10.51 -0.58
N VAL A 18 2.96 9.85 -0.47
CA VAL A 18 2.87 8.38 -0.61
C VAL A 18 1.94 8.01 -1.75
N GLY A 19 2.45 7.21 -2.70
CA GLY A 19 1.62 6.44 -3.62
C GLY A 19 1.19 5.12 -2.98
N ILE A 20 -0.09 4.76 -3.08
CA ILE A 20 -0.63 3.49 -2.61
C ILE A 20 -1.15 2.68 -3.79
N ASP A 21 -0.73 1.42 -3.85
CA ASP A 21 -1.23 0.45 -4.82
C ASP A 21 -1.51 -0.92 -4.14
N PHE A 22 -2.24 -1.79 -4.81
CA PHE A 22 -2.48 -3.17 -4.41
C PHE A 22 -1.89 -4.15 -5.41
N ALA A 23 -1.04 -5.05 -4.91
CA ALA A 23 -0.49 -6.13 -5.70
C ALA A 23 -1.26 -7.42 -5.44
N GLY A 24 -2.10 -7.78 -6.42
CA GLY A 24 -2.64 -9.11 -6.73
C GLY A 24 -3.33 -9.89 -5.61
N PRO A 25 -4.17 -10.88 -5.96
CA PRO A 25 -4.55 -11.88 -4.97
C PRO A 25 -3.42 -12.90 -4.81
N LEU A 26 -2.78 -12.91 -3.64
CA LEU A 26 -1.92 -13.99 -3.19
C LEU A 26 -2.69 -14.96 -2.29
N TYR A 27 -2.28 -16.22 -2.28
CA TYR A 27 -2.85 -17.22 -1.39
C TYR A 27 -1.88 -17.50 -0.25
N ILE A 28 -2.29 -17.20 0.98
CA ILE A 28 -1.47 -17.42 2.18
C ILE A 28 -2.04 -18.56 3.02
N LYS A 29 -1.14 -19.28 3.69
CA LYS A 29 -1.50 -20.27 4.68
C LYS A 29 -1.78 -19.56 6.00
N TYR A 30 -3.00 -19.66 6.49
CA TYR A 30 -3.42 -19.12 7.77
C TYR A 30 -3.37 -20.23 8.84
N GLY A 31 -2.66 -19.94 9.94
CA GLY A 31 -2.47 -20.85 11.07
C GLY A 31 -1.27 -21.79 10.95
N HIS A 32 -0.77 -22.25 12.10
CA HIS A 32 0.39 -23.14 12.21
C HIS A 32 -0.06 -24.59 12.50
N VAL A 33 -1.00 -25.09 11.70
CA VAL A 33 -1.59 -26.43 11.85
C VAL A 33 -1.26 -27.32 10.67
N ARG A 34 -1.36 -28.64 10.86
CA ARG A 34 -1.01 -29.67 9.86
C ARG A 34 -1.78 -29.53 8.54
N ARG A 35 -2.98 -28.92 8.58
CA ARG A 35 -3.80 -28.55 7.41
C ARG A 35 -4.23 -27.08 7.53
N PRO A 36 -3.37 -26.13 7.11
CA PRO A 36 -3.67 -24.71 7.25
C PRO A 36 -4.78 -24.30 6.28
N VAL A 37 -5.58 -23.31 6.68
CA VAL A 37 -6.59 -22.71 5.81
C VAL A 37 -5.86 -21.83 4.81
N ILE A 38 -6.17 -21.98 3.52
CA ILE A 38 -5.62 -21.11 2.48
C ILE A 38 -6.58 -19.95 2.29
N ILE A 39 -6.11 -18.73 2.50
CA ILE A 39 -6.91 -17.51 2.32
C ILE A 39 -6.34 -16.66 1.19
N LYS A 40 -7.24 -16.05 0.42
CA LYS A 40 -6.91 -15.05 -0.59
C LYS A 40 -6.63 -13.74 0.12
N SER A 41 -5.49 -13.12 -0.15
CA SER A 41 -5.02 -11.88 0.47
C SER A 41 -4.32 -11.01 -0.56
N TYR A 42 -4.02 -9.78 -0.20
CA TYR A 42 -3.45 -8.77 -1.08
C TYR A 42 -2.26 -8.10 -0.40
N ILE A 43 -1.33 -7.55 -1.16
CA ILE A 43 -0.27 -6.69 -0.61
C ILE A 43 -0.63 -5.25 -0.92
N SER A 44 -0.75 -4.42 0.12
CA SER A 44 -0.76 -2.97 -0.03
C SER A 44 0.67 -2.46 -0.13
N VAL A 45 0.95 -1.76 -1.22
CA VAL A 45 2.26 -1.22 -1.58
C VAL A 45 2.21 0.29 -1.33
N PHE A 46 2.99 0.75 -0.36
CA PHE A 46 3.17 2.18 -0.07
C PHE A 46 4.51 2.62 -0.63
N VAL A 47 4.52 3.60 -1.53
CA VAL A 47 5.73 4.11 -2.19
C VAL A 47 5.92 5.58 -1.86
N SER A 48 7.05 5.94 -1.27
CA SER A 48 7.45 7.33 -1.07
C SER A 48 7.83 7.96 -2.41
N LEU A 49 7.13 9.02 -2.81
CA LEU A 49 7.36 9.70 -4.09
C LEU A 49 8.67 10.52 -4.10
N ASN A 50 9.12 10.95 -2.92
CA ASN A 50 10.31 11.77 -2.76
C ASN A 50 11.61 10.95 -2.86
N VAL A 51 11.65 9.79 -2.19
CA VAL A 51 12.88 8.98 -2.06
C VAL A 51 12.79 7.57 -2.65
N LYS A 52 11.63 7.20 -3.24
CA LYS A 52 11.36 5.85 -3.79
C LYS A 52 11.48 4.71 -2.77
N ALA A 53 11.30 5.00 -1.48
CA ALA A 53 11.21 3.98 -0.44
C ALA A 53 9.89 3.22 -0.57
N VAL A 54 9.89 1.90 -0.32
CA VAL A 54 8.71 1.04 -0.44
C VAL A 54 8.42 0.38 0.91
N HIS A 55 7.18 0.45 1.37
CA HIS A 55 6.67 -0.29 2.52
C HIS A 55 5.56 -1.24 2.05
N LEU A 56 5.68 -2.51 2.41
CA LEU A 56 4.72 -3.56 2.02
C LEU A 56 3.96 -4.03 3.25
N GLU A 57 2.63 -4.06 3.16
CA GLU A 57 1.76 -4.61 4.19
C GLU A 57 0.82 -5.63 3.59
N LEU A 58 0.63 -6.74 4.32
CA LEU A 58 -0.37 -7.73 3.99
C LEU A 58 -1.76 -7.21 4.38
N VAL A 59 -2.71 -7.37 3.47
CA VAL A 59 -4.13 -7.05 3.66
C VAL A 59 -4.94 -8.31 3.44
N SER A 60 -5.83 -8.64 4.37
CA SER A 60 -6.62 -9.87 4.34
C SER A 60 -7.55 -9.94 3.13
N ASP A 61 -8.11 -8.80 2.70
CA ASP A 61 -9.05 -8.69 1.58
C ASP A 61 -8.99 -7.26 0.97
N MET A 62 -9.83 -6.98 -0.03
CA MET A 62 -9.96 -5.66 -0.64
C MET A 62 -11.09 -4.82 -0.03
N THR A 63 -11.49 -5.09 1.22
CA THR A 63 -12.51 -4.27 1.90
C THR A 63 -11.89 -3.00 2.47
N SER A 64 -12.72 -1.97 2.62
CA SER A 64 -12.29 -0.72 3.26
C SER A 64 -11.83 -0.93 4.69
N GLU A 65 -12.46 -1.84 5.44
CA GLU A 65 -12.08 -2.13 6.83
C GLU A 65 -10.67 -2.72 6.92
N ALA A 66 -10.35 -3.71 6.09
CA ALA A 66 -9.01 -4.28 6.06
C ALA A 66 -7.95 -3.26 5.60
N PHE A 67 -8.30 -2.39 4.65
CA PHE A 67 -7.41 -1.30 4.23
C PHE A 67 -7.20 -0.26 5.34
N ILE A 68 -8.24 0.14 6.08
CA ILE A 68 -8.11 1.07 7.21
C ILE A 68 -7.20 0.48 8.30
N ALA A 69 -7.34 -0.83 8.59
CA ALA A 69 -6.45 -1.51 9.52
C ALA A 69 -4.99 -1.53 9.03
N CYS A 70 -4.78 -1.75 7.73
CA CYS A 70 -3.47 -1.66 7.08
C CYS A 70 -2.87 -0.25 7.15
N LEU A 71 -3.66 0.77 6.80
CA LEU A 71 -3.23 2.17 6.84
C LEU A 71 -2.86 2.61 8.26
N ARG A 72 -3.62 2.17 9.27
CA ARG A 72 -3.27 2.39 10.68
C ARG A 72 -1.91 1.79 11.05
N ARG A 73 -1.59 0.57 10.59
CA ARG A 73 -0.27 -0.05 10.80
C ARG A 73 0.85 0.73 10.11
N PHE A 74 0.61 1.21 8.89
CA PHE A 74 1.54 2.06 8.17
C PHE A 74 1.83 3.36 8.94
N VAL A 75 0.78 4.09 9.33
CA VAL A 75 0.88 5.35 10.06
C VAL A 75 1.55 5.17 11.42
N ALA A 76 1.23 4.09 12.14
CA ALA A 76 1.87 3.81 13.42
C ALA A 76 3.39 3.58 13.31
N ARG A 77 3.88 3.17 12.13
CA ARG A 77 5.30 2.91 11.88
C ARG A 77 6.04 4.10 11.29
N HIS A 78 5.40 4.84 10.38
CA HIS A 78 6.05 5.88 9.56
C HIS A 78 5.57 7.30 9.84
N GLY A 79 4.52 7.47 10.67
CA GLY A 79 3.85 8.75 10.87
C GLY A 79 2.77 9.04 9.83
N HIS A 80 2.12 10.19 9.95
CA HIS A 80 1.07 10.60 9.03
C HIS A 80 1.66 11.18 7.74
N PRO A 81 1.28 10.66 6.55
CA PRO A 81 1.65 11.30 5.30
C PRO A 81 0.93 12.65 5.15
N ASN A 82 1.60 13.61 4.52
CA ASN A 82 0.99 14.90 4.16
C ASN A 82 0.07 14.75 2.95
N GLN A 83 0.45 13.89 2.01
CA GLN A 83 -0.32 13.62 0.80
C GLN A 83 -0.31 12.13 0.46
N VAL A 84 -1.48 11.62 0.07
CA VAL A 84 -1.64 10.24 -0.38
C VAL A 84 -2.25 10.25 -1.78
N LEU A 85 -1.56 9.60 -2.72
CA LEU A 85 -2.05 9.32 -4.07
C LEU A 85 -2.42 7.84 -4.13
N ILE A 86 -3.64 7.53 -4.55
CA ILE A 86 -4.09 6.15 -4.72
C ILE A 86 -4.08 5.84 -6.21
N GLY A 87 -3.43 4.76 -6.60
CA GLY A 87 -3.48 4.26 -7.97
C GLY A 87 -4.88 3.72 -8.30
N ASP A 88 -5.52 4.26 -9.34
CA ASP A 88 -6.82 3.78 -9.82
C ASP A 88 -6.69 2.36 -10.40
N HIS A 89 -6.85 1.32 -9.58
CA HIS A 89 -7.21 -0.03 -10.07
C HIS A 89 -8.73 -0.30 -10.05
N THR A 90 -9.55 0.69 -9.66
CA THR A 90 -11.02 0.57 -9.60
C THR A 90 -11.75 1.19 -10.80
N ARG A 91 -11.19 1.06 -12.01
CA ARG A 91 -12.01 1.05 -13.24
C ARG A 91 -11.84 -0.28 -13.96
N LYS A 92 -12.61 -1.29 -13.56
CA LYS A 92 -13.02 -2.36 -14.46
C LYS A 92 -14.55 -2.48 -14.46
N SER A 93 -15.06 -2.69 -15.68
CA SER A 93 -16.43 -3.02 -16.09
C SER A 93 -17.40 -1.86 -16.33
N ILE A 94 -17.41 -1.38 -17.58
CA ILE A 94 -18.60 -1.49 -18.44
C ILE A 94 -18.19 -2.41 -19.60
#